data_AF-A0A917Z297-F1
#
_entry.id   AF-A0A917Z297-F1
#
_cell.length_a   1.000
_cell.length_b   1.000
_cell.length_c   1.000
_cell.angle_alpha   90.00
_cell.angle_beta   90.00
_cell.angle_gamma   90.00
#
_symmetry.space_group_name_H-M   'P 1'
#
loop_
_entity.id
_entity.type
_entity.pdbx_description
1 polymer ?
#
loop_
_entity_poly.entity_id
_entity_poly.type
_entity_poly.pdbx_seq_one_letter_code
_entity_poly.pdbx_strand_id
1 'polypeptide(L)' 'MSNWTEAVLFGLALLAFVLGFSSIIMAMIHKPVLVDDAMKEKVEYGFFGVTGLVLCILFSYAI' A
#
# COMPACT_ATOMS: atom_id res chain seq x y z
N MET A 1 -27.81 -12.58 -2.48
CA MET A 1 -26.76 -12.16 -1.53
C MET A 1 -25.39 -11.98 -2.22
N SER A 2 -25.34 -11.45 -3.46
CA SER A 2 -24.08 -11.31 -4.24
C SER A 2 -23.36 -9.98 -3.96
N ASN A 3 -24.10 -8.87 -3.83
CA ASN A 3 -23.52 -7.53 -3.66
C ASN A 3 -22.72 -7.31 -2.37
N TRP A 4 -22.95 -8.10 -1.32
CA TRP A 4 -22.35 -7.83 -0.01
C TRP A 4 -20.85 -8.19 -0.01
N THR A 5 -20.48 -9.28 -0.66
CA THR A 5 -19.09 -9.72 -0.79
C THR A 5 -18.29 -8.78 -1.69
N GLU A 6 -18.86 -8.34 -2.81
CA GLU A 6 -18.23 -7.38 -3.72
C GLU A 6 -18.02 -6.01 -3.04
N ALA A 7 -19.00 -5.53 -2.26
CA ALA A 7 -18.86 -4.28 -1.51
C ALA A 7 -17.74 -4.34 -0.46
N VAL A 8 -17.58 -5.47 0.22
CA VAL A 8 -16.50 -5.69 1.20
C VAL A 8 -15.14 -5.80 0.52
N LEU A 9 -15.05 -6.53 -0.60
CA LEU A 9 -13.83 -6.64 -1.40
C LEU A 9 -13.40 -5.27 -1.96
N PHE A 10 -14.34 -4.46 -2.42
CA PHE A 10 -14.07 -3.09 -2.84
C PHE A 10 -13.54 -2.22 -1.71
N GLY A 11 -14.13 -2.30 -0.51
CA GLY A 11 -13.62 -1.61 0.67
C GLY A 11 -12.20 -2.01 1.03
N LEU A 12 -11.88 -3.32 0.98
CA LEU A 12 -10.53 -3.84 1.21
C LEU A 12 -9.53 -3.40 0.13
N ALA A 13 -9.94 -3.38 -1.14
CA ALA A 13 -9.13 -2.88 -2.24
C ALA A 13 -8.77 -1.40 -2.03
N LEU A 14 -9.76 -0.58 -1.64
CA LEU A 14 -9.58 0.85 -1.37
C LEU A 14 -8.64 1.10 -0.18
N LEU A 15 -8.77 0.31 0.89
CA LEU A 15 -7.86 0.39 2.04
C LEU A 15 -6.42 -0.01 1.67
N ALA A 16 -6.25 -1.11 0.92
CA ALA A 16 -4.95 -1.54 0.43
C ALA A 16 -4.32 -0.47 -0.48
N PHE A 17 -5.13 0.17 -1.32
CA PHE A 17 -4.71 1.28 -2.17
C PHE A 17 -4.24 2.48 -1.35
N VAL A 18 -5.04 2.95 -0.38
CA VAL A 18 -4.70 4.13 0.44
C VAL A 18 -3.44 3.88 1.28
N LEU A 19 -3.30 2.70 1.89
CA LEU A 19 -2.12 2.32 2.66
C LEU A 19 -0.87 2.15 1.79
N GLY A 20 -1.01 1.51 0.62
CA GLY A 20 0.08 1.37 -0.35
C GLY A 20 0.53 2.73 -0.90
N PHE A 21 -0.42 3.60 -1.24
CA PHE A 21 -0.11 4.93 -1.77
C PHE A 21 0.52 5.83 -0.71
N SER A 22 0.02 5.80 0.53
CA SER A 22 0.59 6.56 1.66
C SER A 22 2.05 6.16 1.96
N SER A 23 2.36 4.87 1.91
CA SER A 23 3.73 4.39 2.13
C SER A 23 4.69 4.70 0.97
N ILE A 24 4.21 4.72 -0.27
CA ILE A 24 4.98 5.23 -1.42
C ILE A 24 5.30 6.72 -1.23
N ILE A 25 4.32 7.52 -0.80
CA ILE A 25 4.52 8.94 -0.50
C ILE A 25 5.58 9.11 0.60
N MET A 26 5.52 8.31 1.66
CA MET A 26 6.53 8.31 2.72
C MET A 26 7.91 7.92 2.19
N ALA A 27 8.03 6.91 1.33
CA ALA A 27 9.31 6.56 0.71
C ALA A 27 9.94 7.73 -0.08
N MET A 28 9.12 8.58 -0.71
CA MET A 28 9.59 9.75 -1.46
C MET A 28 9.89 10.97 -0.59
N ILE A 29 9.04 11.27 0.40
CA ILE A 29 9.13 12.49 1.22
C ILE A 29 10.05 12.30 2.44
N HIS A 30 10.23 11.07 2.91
CA HIS A 30 10.99 10.79 4.13
C HIS A 30 12.41 11.35 4.03
N LYS A 31 12.68 12.36 4.87
CA LYS A 31 13.99 12.97 5.09
C LYS A 31 14.61 12.29 6.31
N PRO A 32 15.61 11.43 6.11
CA PRO A 32 16.22 10.69 7.20
C PRO A 32 16.98 11.65 8.13
N VAL A 33 16.79 11.49 9.44
CA VAL A 33 17.47 12.27 10.48
C VAL A 33 18.91 11.75 10.70
N LEU A 34 19.17 10.49 10.35
CA LEU A 34 20.46 9.81 10.49
C LEU A 34 20.81 9.08 9.18
N VAL A 35 22.05 9.25 8.69
CA VAL A 35 22.50 8.83 7.34
C VAL A 35 22.55 7.30 7.18
N ASP A 36 22.67 6.55 8.27
CA ASP A 36 22.87 5.09 8.25
C ASP A 36 21.56 4.28 8.12
N ASP A 37 20.43 4.80 8.61
CA ASP A 37 19.10 4.15 8.50
C ASP A 37 18.28 4.64 7.30
N ALA A 38 18.75 5.69 6.62
CA ALA A 38 18.10 6.32 5.48
C ALA A 38 17.76 5.35 4.34
N MET A 39 18.64 4.39 4.09
CA MET A 39 18.49 3.44 2.99
C MET A 39 17.59 2.27 3.38
N LYS A 40 17.54 1.90 4.67
CA LYS A 40 16.70 0.82 5.17
C LYS A 40 15.23 1.23 5.20
N GLU A 41 14.94 2.42 5.73
CA GLU A 41 13.57 2.93 5.80
C GLU A 41 12.97 3.17 4.41
N LYS A 42 13.74 3.70 3.45
CA LYS A 42 13.26 3.86 2.07
C LYS A 42 12.84 2.54 1.42
N VAL A 43 13.59 1.47 1.68
CA VAL A 43 13.29 0.13 1.16
C VAL A 43 12.06 -0.47 1.85
N GLU A 44 11.91 -0.29 3.16
CA GLU A 44 10.76 -0.78 3.92
C GLU A 44 9.45 -0.08 3.50
N TYR A 45 9.46 1.26 3.43
CA TYR A 45 8.30 2.04 2.94
C TYR A 45 7.99 1.73 1.47
N GLY A 46 9.02 1.52 0.64
CA GLY A 46 8.86 1.13 -0.76
C GLY A 46 8.25 -0.27 -0.92
N PHE A 47 8.76 -1.26 -0.20
CA PHE A 47 8.25 -2.64 -0.23
C PHE A 47 6.81 -2.72 0.29
N PHE A 48 6.52 -2.05 1.40
CA PHE A 48 5.17 -1.96 1.95
C PHE A 48 4.20 -1.26 0.97
N GLY A 49 4.68 -0.23 0.26
CA GLY A 49 3.93 0.44 -0.80
C GLY A 49 3.60 -0.45 -1.99
N VAL A 50 4.60 -1.15 -2.52
CA VAL A 50 4.43 -2.06 -3.67
C VAL A 50 3.52 -3.24 -3.32
N THR A 51 3.67 -3.83 -2.13
CA THR A 51 2.80 -4.92 -1.68
C THR A 51 1.34 -4.47 -1.51
N GLY A 52 1.10 -3.25 -1.00
CA GLY A 52 -0.25 -2.67 -0.94
C GLY A 52 -0.89 -2.47 -2.33
N LEU A 53 -0.11 -2.03 -3.32
CA LEU A 53 -0.57 -1.92 -4.72
C LEU A 53 -0.88 -3.30 -5.34
N VAL A 54 -0.02 -4.29 -5.12
CA VAL A 54 -0.24 -5.66 -5.62
C VAL A 54 -1.52 -6.26 -5.02
N LEU A 55 -1.76 -6.07 -3.72
CA LEU A 55 -3.01 -6.50 -3.07
C LEU A 55 -4.24 -5.76 -3.62
N CYS A 56 -4.13 -4.46 -3.88
CA CYS A 56 -5.21 -3.70 -4.51
C CYS A 56 -5.58 -4.25 -5.90
N ILE A 57 -4.58 -4.59 -6.72
CA ILE A 57 -4.80 -5.19 -8.05
C ILE A 57 -5.43 -6.58 -7.90
N LEU A 58 -4.96 -7.38 -6.94
CA LEU A 58 -5.50 -8.71 -6.67
C LEU A 58 -6.97 -8.64 -6.23
N PHE A 59 -7.32 -7.71 -5.35
CA PHE A 59 -8.70 -7.50 -4.92
C PHE A 59 -9.58 -6.94 -6.04
N SER A 60 -9.05 -6.08 -6.92
CA SER A 60 -9.78 -5.64 -8.12
C SER A 60 -10.04 -6.77 -9.13
N TYR A 61 -9.14 -7.75 -9.22
CA TYR A 61 -9.36 -8.93 -10.07
C TYR A 61 -10.41 -9.88 -9.50
N ALA A 62 -10.57 -9.89 -8.17
CA ALA A 62 -11.51 -10.75 -7.46
C ALA A 62 -12.94 -10.18 -7.34
N ILE A 63 -13.11 -8.88 -7.64
CA ILE A 63 -14.41 -8.20 -7.77
C ILE A 63 -14.92 -8.41 -9.20
#